data_AF-A0AAW2Y849-F1
#
_entry.id   AF-A0AAW2Y849-F1
#
_cell.length_a   1.000
_cell.length_b   1.000
_cell.length_c   1.000
_cell.angle_alpha   90.00
_cell.angle_beta   90.00
_cell.angle_gamma   90.00
#
_symmetry.space_group_name_H-M   'P 1'
#
loop_
_entity.id
_entity.type
_entity.pdbx_description
1 polymer ?
#
loop_
_entity_poly.entity_id
_entity_poly.type
_entity_poly.pdbx_seq_one_letter_code
_entity_poly.pdbx_strand_id
1 'polypeptide(L)'
;MDESGNDVGEKKGRAKKANGQPSKNLMAERRRRKRLNDRLSMLRSIVPKISKMDRTSILGDTIDYMRELLDKIHRLQEEGMSENLNHIINLTPNSSKDLKPNQVLVRNPPKVGEHRSLVSSEDVKQALFRNAGYGGRCL
;
A
#
# COMPACT_ATOMS: atom_id res chain seq x y z
N MET A 1 51.62 -32.22 -41.63
CA MET A 1 51.04 -30.86 -41.58
C MET A 1 49.68 -30.91 -40.86
N ASP A 2 49.66 -31.44 -39.63
CA ASP A 2 49.66 -30.68 -38.36
C ASP A 2 48.96 -29.30 -38.33
N GLU A 3 48.30 -29.06 -37.19
CA GLU A 3 47.59 -27.87 -36.66
C GLU A 3 46.05 -28.03 -36.68
N SER A 4 45.40 -28.64 -35.68
CA SER A 4 45.15 -28.21 -34.28
C SER A 4 44.36 -26.91 -34.13
N GLY A 5 43.24 -26.96 -33.39
CA GLY A 5 42.57 -25.75 -32.88
C GLY A 5 41.09 -25.89 -32.48
N ASN A 6 40.82 -26.63 -31.40
CA ASN A 6 39.57 -26.57 -30.64
C ASN A 6 39.60 -25.32 -29.73
N ASP A 7 38.57 -24.48 -29.66
CA ASP A 7 38.32 -23.69 -28.44
C ASP A 7 36.84 -23.31 -28.24
N VAL A 8 36.40 -23.57 -27.02
CA VAL A 8 35.04 -23.43 -26.50
C VAL A 8 34.89 -22.03 -25.92
N GLY A 9 34.02 -21.22 -26.52
CA GLY A 9 33.72 -19.86 -26.07
C GLY A 9 32.37 -19.72 -25.38
N GLU A 10 32.13 -20.49 -24.33
CA GLU A 10 31.00 -20.35 -23.40
C GLU A 10 31.02 -18.94 -22.77
N LYS A 11 30.25 -17.97 -23.31
CA LYS A 11 30.08 -16.66 -22.66
C LYS A 11 29.03 -16.73 -21.55
N LYS A 12 29.43 -17.43 -20.49
CA LYS A 12 28.87 -17.37 -19.16
C LYS A 12 29.06 -15.97 -18.59
N GLY A 13 27.97 -15.40 -18.08
CA GLY A 13 28.01 -14.46 -16.96
C GLY A 13 28.42 -13.03 -17.28
N ARG A 14 27.42 -12.15 -17.27
CA ARG A 14 27.43 -10.97 -16.39
C ARG A 14 26.01 -10.48 -16.17
N ALA A 15 25.24 -11.27 -15.42
CA ALA A 15 24.18 -10.71 -14.57
C ALA A 15 24.87 -9.86 -13.48
N LYS A 16 25.42 -8.70 -13.86
CA LYS A 16 25.72 -7.64 -12.90
C LYS A 16 24.36 -7.07 -12.51
N LYS A 17 23.71 -7.72 -11.54
CA LYS A 17 22.74 -7.05 -10.68
C LYS A 17 23.49 -5.85 -10.14
N ALA A 18 23.23 -4.66 -10.69
CA ALA A 18 23.61 -3.44 -10.02
C ALA A 18 23.04 -3.58 -8.61
N ASN A 19 23.93 -3.75 -7.64
CA ASN A 19 23.61 -3.62 -6.22
C ASN A 19 23.33 -2.12 -6.02
N GLY A 20 22.24 -1.68 -6.62
CA GLY A 20 21.87 -0.31 -6.82
C GLY A 20 21.00 0.09 -5.66
N GLN A 21 21.32 1.25 -5.11
CA GLN A 21 20.55 1.91 -4.07
C GLN A 21 19.05 1.64 -4.28
N PRO A 22 18.35 1.11 -3.26
CA PRO A 22 16.92 0.83 -3.37
C PRO A 22 16.18 2.10 -3.81
N SER A 23 15.30 1.98 -4.81
CA SER A 23 14.63 3.13 -5.39
C SER A 23 13.82 3.90 -4.33
N LYS A 24 13.63 5.21 -4.54
CA LYS A 24 12.81 6.05 -3.65
C LYS A 24 11.40 5.48 -3.44
N ASN A 25 10.80 4.93 -4.51
CA ASN A 25 9.49 4.28 -4.47
C ASN A 25 9.52 3.01 -3.59
N LEU A 26 10.54 2.15 -3.76
CA LEU A 26 10.73 0.96 -2.92
C LEU A 26 10.86 1.32 -1.43
N MET A 27 11.62 2.37 -1.11
CA MET A 27 11.75 2.85 0.27
C MET A 27 10.45 3.43 0.83
N ALA A 28 9.68 4.15 0.00
CA ALA A 28 8.37 4.65 0.39
C ALA A 28 7.40 3.51 0.73
N GLU A 29 7.31 2.47 -0.12
CA GLU A 29 6.45 1.32 0.12
C GLU A 29 6.90 0.51 1.34
N ARG A 30 8.21 0.34 1.55
CA ARG A 30 8.74 -0.32 2.77
C ARG A 30 8.30 0.42 4.03
N ARG A 31 8.40 1.76 4.04
CA ARG A 31 7.95 2.59 5.17
C ARG A 31 6.44 2.48 5.39
N ARG A 32 5.64 2.48 4.31
CA ARG A 32 4.19 2.27 4.36
C ARG A 32 3.84 0.92 5.01
N ARG A 33 4.47 -0.17 4.57
CA ARG A 33 4.27 -1.52 5.13
C ARG A 33 4.68 -1.61 6.59
N LYS A 34 5.81 -0.98 6.96
CA LYS A 34 6.26 -0.92 8.35
C LYS A 34 5.20 -0.28 9.25
N ARG A 35 4.71 0.92 8.90
CA ARG A 35 3.66 1.61 9.67
C ARG A 35 2.39 0.79 9.82
N LEU A 36 1.97 0.09 8.76
CA LEU A 36 0.79 -0.78 8.81
C LEU A 36 1.00 -1.94 9.80
N ASN A 37 2.17 -2.58 9.75
CA ASN A 37 2.50 -3.67 10.66
C ASN A 37 2.64 -3.17 12.12
N ASP A 38 3.25 -2.00 12.34
CA ASP A 38 3.39 -1.42 13.68
C ASP A 38 2.00 -1.18 14.32
N ARG A 39 1.05 -0.64 13.54
CA ARG A 39 -0.34 -0.43 13.99
C ARG A 39 -1.05 -1.76 14.26
N LEU A 40 -0.81 -2.79 13.44
CA LEU A 40 -1.39 -4.12 13.66
C LEU A 40 -0.84 -4.78 14.93
N SER A 41 0.46 -4.64 15.20
CA SER A 41 1.09 -5.12 16.43
C SER A 41 0.55 -4.41 17.66
N MET A 42 0.34 -3.09 17.59
CA MET A 42 -0.31 -2.32 18.65
C MET A 42 -1.76 -2.77 18.88
N LEU A 43 -2.53 -2.99 17.81
CA LEU A 43 -3.89 -3.52 17.92
C LEU A 43 -3.91 -4.87 18.65
N ARG A 44 -2.95 -5.74 18.32
CA ARG A 44 -2.80 -7.03 18.98
C ARG A 44 -2.50 -6.91 20.48
N SER A 45 -1.75 -5.89 20.92
CA SER A 45 -1.43 -5.73 22.34
C SER A 45 -2.60 -5.24 23.19
N ILE A 46 -3.59 -4.58 22.60
CA ILE A 46 -4.76 -4.06 23.34
C ILE A 46 -5.94 -5.04 23.39
N VAL A 47 -5.96 -6.04 22.50
CA VAL A 47 -7.04 -7.03 22.43
C VAL A 47 -6.67 -8.25 23.29
N PRO A 48 -7.47 -8.61 24.30
CA PRO A 48 -7.12 -9.66 25.26
C PRO A 48 -7.26 -11.09 24.71
N LYS A 49 -7.99 -11.31 23.61
CA LYS A 49 -8.30 -12.63 23.06
C LYS A 49 -7.88 -12.73 21.59
N ILE A 50 -6.58 -12.90 21.33
CA ILE A 50 -6.09 -13.14 19.97
C ILE A 50 -5.93 -14.65 19.75
N SER A 51 -6.81 -15.21 18.93
CA SER A 51 -6.89 -16.63 18.58
C SER A 51 -5.71 -17.05 17.69
N LYS A 52 -5.35 -16.22 16.70
CA LYS A 52 -4.25 -16.51 15.77
C LYS A 52 -3.49 -15.25 15.36
N MET A 53 -2.28 -15.47 14.82
CA MET A 53 -1.31 -14.43 14.49
C MET A 53 -1.47 -13.87 13.08
N ASP A 54 -2.31 -14.50 12.27
CA ASP A 54 -2.61 -14.01 10.94
C ASP A 54 -3.46 -12.73 11.01
N ARG A 55 -3.33 -11.89 9.98
CA ARG A 55 -3.95 -10.57 9.94
C ARG A 55 -5.48 -10.66 10.01
N THR A 56 -6.05 -11.69 9.40
CA THR A 56 -7.51 -11.89 9.33
C THR A 56 -8.07 -12.23 10.71
N SER A 57 -7.45 -13.16 11.43
CA SER A 57 -7.86 -13.49 12.80
C SER A 57 -7.67 -12.31 13.75
N ILE A 58 -6.55 -11.58 13.68
CA ILE A 58 -6.36 -10.38 14.53
C ILE A 58 -7.50 -9.37 14.35
N LEU A 59 -7.93 -9.13 13.11
CA LEU A 59 -9.03 -8.21 12.82
C LEU A 59 -10.39 -8.78 13.26
N GLY A 60 -10.64 -10.07 13.05
CA GLY A 60 -11.85 -10.74 13.50
C GLY A 60 -12.00 -10.69 15.02
N ASP A 61 -10.95 -11.09 15.74
CA ASP A 61 -10.90 -11.08 17.21
C ASP A 61 -11.10 -9.66 17.78
N THR A 62 -10.57 -8.65 17.09
CA THR A 62 -10.78 -7.23 17.47
C THR A 62 -12.26 -6.84 17.37
N ILE A 63 -12.92 -7.23 16.28
CA ILE A 63 -14.34 -6.93 16.05
C ILE A 63 -15.20 -7.61 17.12
N ASP A 64 -14.92 -8.87 17.42
CA ASP A 64 -15.66 -9.62 18.44
C ASP A 64 -15.46 -9.02 19.83
N TYR A 65 -14.24 -8.58 20.16
CA TYR A 65 -13.99 -7.86 21.41
C TYR A 65 -14.75 -6.53 21.49
N MET A 66 -14.84 -5.75 20.41
CA MET A 66 -15.64 -4.53 20.38
C MET A 66 -17.13 -4.81 20.64
N ARG A 67 -17.68 -5.88 20.05
CA ARG A 67 -19.07 -6.31 20.29
C ARG A 67 -19.29 -6.69 21.76
N GLU A 68 -18.39 -7.49 22.33
CA GLU A 68 -18.44 -7.88 23.75
C GLU A 68 -18.43 -6.65 24.67
N LEU A 69 -17.63 -5.63 24.35
CA LEU A 69 -17.61 -4.37 25.11
C LEU A 69 -18.92 -3.59 25.00
N LEU A 70 -19.50 -3.49 23.80
CA LEU A 70 -20.79 -2.81 23.61
C LEU A 70 -21.91 -3.51 24.39
N ASP A 71 -21.97 -4.84 24.35
CA ASP A 71 -22.96 -5.61 25.10
C ASP A 71 -22.79 -5.46 26.61
N LYS A 72 -21.55 -5.46 27.12
CA LYS A 72 -21.27 -5.18 28.54
C LYS A 72 -21.76 -3.80 28.94
N ILE A 73 -21.53 -2.78 28.11
CA ILE A 73 -22.00 -1.44 28.42
C ILE A 73 -23.53 -1.41 28.42
N HIS A 74 -24.21 -1.99 27.42
CA HIS A 74 -25.68 -2.03 27.38
C HIS A 74 -26.27 -2.71 28.63
N ARG A 75 -25.70 -3.85 29.06
CA ARG A 75 -26.13 -4.53 30.28
C ARG A 75 -25.95 -3.67 31.53
N LEU A 76 -24.80 -3.01 31.66
CA LEU A 76 -24.54 -2.10 32.78
C LEU A 76 -25.48 -0.87 32.78
N GLN A 77 -25.90 -0.40 31.61
CA GLN A 77 -26.87 0.69 31.49
C GLN A 77 -28.29 0.27 31.87
N GLU A 78 -28.69 -0.96 31.51
CA GLU A 78 -29.97 -1.54 31.90
C GLU A 78 -30.04 -1.77 33.43
N GLU A 79 -28.91 -2.14 34.05
CA GLU A 79 -28.76 -2.33 35.49
C GLU A 79 -28.63 -1.00 36.29
N GLY A 80 -28.43 0.16 35.64
CA GLY A 80 -28.24 1.44 36.33
C GLY A 80 -28.31 2.70 35.46
N MET A 81 -29.50 3.29 35.35
CA MET A 81 -29.81 4.70 35.00
C MET A 81 -29.23 5.31 33.71
N SER A 82 -30.01 5.16 32.64
CA SER A 82 -30.45 6.19 31.67
C SER A 82 -29.50 7.31 31.19
N GLU A 83 -29.35 7.37 29.85
CA GLU A 83 -29.14 8.58 29.02
C GLU A 83 -27.75 9.22 28.98
N ASN A 84 -26.66 8.50 28.67
CA ASN A 84 -25.38 9.17 28.34
C ASN A 84 -24.53 8.53 27.21
N LEU A 85 -24.93 7.40 26.60
CA LEU A 85 -24.07 6.68 25.64
C LEU A 85 -24.56 6.62 24.19
N ASN A 86 -25.85 6.87 23.92
CA ASN A 86 -26.32 7.03 22.54
C ASN A 86 -25.50 8.11 21.79
N HIS A 87 -24.91 9.06 22.52
CA HIS A 87 -23.96 10.02 21.97
C HIS A 87 -22.62 9.40 21.52
N ILE A 88 -22.05 8.45 22.27
CA ILE A 88 -20.74 7.82 21.96
C ILE A 88 -20.82 6.90 20.73
N ILE A 89 -21.90 6.13 20.59
CA ILE A 89 -22.13 5.28 19.41
C ILE A 89 -22.32 6.16 18.16
N ASN A 90 -23.03 7.29 18.28
CA ASN A 90 -23.25 8.25 17.20
C ASN A 90 -22.04 9.14 16.87
N LEU A 91 -21.01 9.18 17.74
CA LEU A 91 -19.73 9.84 17.49
C LEU A 91 -18.78 9.00 16.64
N THR A 92 -19.12 7.72 16.37
CA THR A 92 -18.57 7.06 15.20
C THR A 92 -19.22 7.70 13.97
N PRO A 93 -18.47 8.39 13.09
CA PRO A 93 -19.02 8.76 11.82
C PRO A 93 -19.15 7.47 11.03
N ASN A 94 -20.32 6.84 11.13
CA ASN A 94 -20.88 6.14 10.00
C ASN A 94 -20.90 7.15 8.87
N SER A 95 -19.91 7.08 7.99
CA SER A 95 -19.87 7.74 6.69
C SER A 95 -20.92 7.13 5.75
N SER A 96 -22.17 7.06 6.22
CA SER A 96 -23.31 6.49 5.53
C SER A 96 -24.49 7.44 5.65
N LYS A 97 -24.37 8.60 5.02
CA LYS A 97 -25.50 9.37 4.49
C LYS A 97 -25.05 9.89 3.12
N ASP A 98 -25.76 9.43 2.08
CA ASP A 98 -25.66 9.81 0.67
C ASP A 98 -24.54 9.22 -0.21
N LEU A 99 -24.61 7.90 -0.43
CA LEU A 99 -24.31 7.36 -1.76
C LEU A 99 -25.61 6.89 -2.38
N LYS A 100 -26.18 7.73 -3.27
CA LYS A 100 -27.23 7.27 -4.18
C LYS A 100 -26.68 6.08 -4.98
N PRO A 101 -27.42 4.96 -5.10
CA PRO A 101 -27.03 3.91 -6.01
C PRO A 101 -27.14 4.47 -7.43
N ASN A 102 -26.03 4.49 -8.15
CA ASN A 102 -25.89 5.01 -9.52
C ASN A 102 -25.67 6.53 -9.68
N GLN A 103 -24.54 7.02 -9.18
CA GLN A 103 -23.80 8.05 -9.92
C GLN A 103 -22.38 7.56 -10.13
N VAL A 104 -22.07 7.17 -11.38
CA VAL A 104 -20.70 7.08 -11.87
C VAL A 104 -20.07 8.43 -11.57
N LEU A 105 -19.18 8.49 -10.57
CA LEU A 105 -18.30 9.63 -10.38
C LEU A 105 -17.37 9.64 -11.60
N VAL A 106 -17.83 10.26 -12.69
CA VAL A 106 -16.96 10.75 -13.75
C VAL A 106 -16.03 11.70 -13.02
N ARG A 107 -14.86 11.21 -12.64
CA ARG A 107 -13.73 12.07 -12.32
C ARG A 107 -13.53 12.89 -13.57
N ASN A 108 -14.04 14.11 -13.58
CA ASN A 108 -13.58 15.07 -14.54
C ASN A 108 -12.07 15.14 -14.31
N PRO A 109 -11.23 14.74 -15.29
CA PRO A 109 -9.80 14.91 -15.14
C PRO A 109 -9.56 16.38 -14.80
N PRO A 110 -8.52 16.70 -13.99
CA PRO A 110 -8.16 18.09 -13.77
C PRO A 110 -8.12 18.75 -15.15
N LYS A 111 -8.80 19.89 -15.30
CA LYS A 111 -8.62 20.76 -16.47
C LYS A 111 -7.17 21.22 -16.42
N VAL A 112 -6.27 20.34 -16.85
CA VAL A 112 -4.92 20.67 -17.24
C VAL A 112 -5.14 21.61 -18.39
N GLY A 113 -4.90 22.89 -18.14
CA GLY A 113 -4.90 23.93 -19.15
C GLY A 113 -4.23 23.37 -20.39
N GLU A 114 -4.97 23.48 -21.48
CA GLU A 114 -4.69 22.92 -22.79
C GLU A 114 -3.43 23.56 -23.35
N HIS A 115 -2.29 23.05 -22.89
CA HIS A 115 -1.03 23.09 -23.60
C HIS A 115 -0.31 21.77 -23.34
N ARG A 116 -1.01 20.67 -23.66
CA ARG A 116 -0.32 19.41 -23.94
C ARG A 116 0.39 19.59 -25.27
N SER A 117 1.49 20.37 -25.24
CA SER A 117 2.54 20.24 -26.24
C SER A 117 2.76 18.74 -26.41
N LEU A 118 2.57 18.25 -27.63
CA LEU A 118 2.92 16.90 -28.00
C LEU A 118 4.41 16.77 -27.69
N VAL A 119 4.73 16.30 -26.48
CA VAL A 119 6.11 16.03 -26.09
C VAL A 119 6.64 15.07 -27.13
N SER A 120 7.64 15.55 -27.88
CA SER A 120 8.18 14.78 -28.98
C SER A 120 8.74 13.48 -28.43
N SER A 121 8.72 12.43 -29.24
CA SER A 121 9.40 11.18 -28.91
C SER A 121 10.86 11.43 -28.50
N GLU A 122 11.49 12.46 -29.09
CA GLU A 122 12.82 12.97 -28.72
C GLU A 122 12.87 13.53 -27.31
N ASP A 123 11.88 14.29 -26.85
CA ASP A 123 11.86 14.87 -25.50
C ASP A 123 11.69 13.78 -24.44
N VAL A 124 10.83 12.80 -24.72
CA VAL A 124 10.64 11.62 -23.86
C VAL A 124 11.92 10.80 -23.81
N LYS A 125 12.53 10.54 -24.97
CA LYS A 125 13.80 9.82 -25.08
C LYS A 125 14.91 10.56 -24.33
N GLN A 126 14.98 11.87 -24.43
CA GLN A 126 16.00 12.68 -23.78
C GLN A 126 15.79 12.77 -22.27
N ALA A 127 14.54 12.86 -21.80
CA ALA A 127 14.21 12.77 -20.38
C ALA A 127 14.60 11.40 -19.80
N LEU A 128 14.32 10.31 -20.52
CA LEU A 128 14.75 8.97 -20.13
C LEU A 128 16.27 8.82 -20.17
N PHE A 129 16.94 9.45 -21.12
CA PHE A 129 18.41 9.45 -21.19
C PHE A 129 19.03 10.15 -19.98
N ARG A 130 18.50 11.33 -19.60
CA ARG A 130 18.95 12.10 -18.45
C ARG A 130 18.63 11.43 -17.12
N ASN A 131 17.47 10.76 -17.02
CA ASN A 131 16.96 10.22 -15.76
C ASN A 131 17.30 8.74 -15.54
N ALA A 132 17.49 7.96 -16.62
CA ALA A 132 17.65 6.50 -16.57
C ALA A 132 18.93 5.98 -17.27
N GLY A 133 19.78 6.85 -17.84
CA GLY A 133 21.15 6.50 -18.21
C GLY A 133 21.33 5.55 -19.41
N TYR A 134 20.39 5.51 -20.36
CA TYR A 134 20.45 4.63 -21.54
C TYR A 134 21.31 5.16 -22.69
N GLY A 135 22.53 5.64 -22.38
CA GLY A 135 23.28 6.51 -23.28
C GLY A 135 24.75 6.27 -23.50
N GLY A 136 25.21 5.02 -23.39
CA GLY A 136 26.56 4.65 -23.80
C GLY A 136 26.59 4.27 -25.27
N ARG A 137 27.48 4.90 -26.06
CA ARG A 137 27.93 4.35 -27.35
C ARG A 137 28.68 3.06 -27.05
N CYS A 138 28.20 1.93 -27.57
CA CYS A 138 29.06 0.76 -27.75
C CYS A 138 30.14 1.17 -28.77
N LEU A 139 31.41 1.16 -28.34
CA LEU A 139 32.57 1.11 -29.23
C LEU A 139 32.92 -0.36 -29.47
#